data_AF-A0A9W3C736-F1
#
_entry.id   AF-A0A9W3C736-F1
#
_cell.length_a   1.000
_cell.length_b   1.000
_cell.length_c   1.000
_cell.angle_alpha   90.00
_cell.angle_beta   90.00
_cell.angle_gamma   90.00
#
_symmetry.space_group_name_H-M   'P 1'
#
loop_
_entity.id
_entity.type
_entity.pdbx_description
1 polymer ?
#
loop_
_entity_poly.entity_id
_entity_poly.type
_entity_poly.pdbx_seq_one_letter_code
_entity_poly.pdbx_strand_id
1 'polypeptide(L)'
;MDIPELPRRLYTLGEEPEAHNSISYHTDNKKLHTALREALTDAEFEELKESRLGVFIKFKEQGFGWASRLVHYLLSLKLDIKKKYEMWCLVGPEPARFSLLEFENITGLNCEYIEDLETPECEVTPKMVSFWGMMGVHLEAGPTTDQIIAALKRCGDWSREDRKRLAYLSIFTGFIEGRKFSTATRATLARLVMDLERFENYPWGRVAFKVLMDSLWNKDITGCYTVDGFIQVLQVWAYTAIPGLGASIGSPRENSPSPPILAYEGSRG
;
A
#
# COMPACT_ATOMS: atom_id res chain seq x y z
N MET A 1 35.28 -12.87 19.55
CA MET A 1 34.26 -11.90 19.13
C MET A 1 32.94 -12.51 19.51
N ASP A 2 32.23 -11.93 20.47
CA ASP A 2 30.90 -12.42 20.83
C ASP A 2 29.98 -12.24 19.62
N ILE A 3 29.34 -13.33 19.21
CA ILE A 3 28.33 -13.29 18.16
C ILE A 3 27.20 -12.41 18.71
N PRO A 4 26.81 -11.31 18.03
CA PRO A 4 25.72 -10.48 18.49
C PRO A 4 24.49 -11.36 18.73
N GLU A 5 23.99 -11.37 19.96
CA GLU A 5 22.82 -12.17 20.31
C GLU A 5 21.64 -11.66 19.49
N LEU A 6 21.04 -12.55 18.69
CA LEU A 6 19.87 -12.21 17.90
C LEU A 6 18.73 -11.77 18.83
N PRO A 7 17.93 -10.77 18.45
CA PRO A 7 16.74 -10.42 19.21
C PRO A 7 15.85 -11.65 19.38
N ARG A 8 15.18 -11.74 20.54
CA ARG A 8 14.32 -12.89 20.87
C ARG A 8 13.15 -12.97 19.90
N ARG A 9 12.59 -14.16 19.72
CA ARG A 9 11.35 -14.33 18.96
C ARG A 9 10.17 -13.80 19.78
N LEU A 10 9.17 -13.25 19.10
CA LEU A 10 7.89 -12.88 19.75
C LEU A 10 7.11 -14.11 20.22
N TYR A 11 7.23 -15.22 19.49
CA TYR A 11 6.59 -16.49 19.80
C TYR A 11 7.64 -17.59 19.97
N THR A 12 7.44 -18.46 20.96
CA THR A 12 8.25 -19.67 21.14
C THR A 12 8.14 -20.55 19.89
N LEU A 13 9.22 -21.26 19.54
CA LEU A 13 9.21 -22.22 18.44
C LEU A 13 8.16 -23.31 18.69
N GLY A 14 7.22 -23.47 17.76
CA GLY A 14 6.11 -24.42 17.86
C GLY A 14 4.87 -23.88 18.60
N GLU A 15 4.93 -22.68 19.16
CA GLU A 15 3.81 -21.99 19.81
C GLU A 15 3.35 -20.76 19.01
N GLU A 16 3.70 -20.71 17.72
CA GLU A 16 3.27 -19.64 16.83
C GLU A 16 1.76 -19.69 16.61
N PRO A 17 1.08 -18.53 16.50
CA PRO A 17 -0.33 -18.49 16.15
C PRO A 17 -0.59 -19.22 14.83
N GLU A 18 -1.63 -20.06 14.83
CA GLU A 18 -1.98 -20.84 13.65
C GLU A 18 -2.59 -19.96 12.56
N ALA A 19 -2.21 -20.23 11.31
CA ALA A 19 -2.70 -19.51 10.13
C ALA A 19 -4.12 -19.93 9.69
N HIS A 20 -5.00 -20.36 10.60
CA HIS A 20 -6.36 -20.82 10.28
C HIS A 20 -7.29 -19.70 9.81
N ASN A 21 -6.86 -18.44 9.93
CA ASN A 21 -7.69 -17.26 9.69
C ASN A 21 -7.13 -16.36 8.60
N SER A 22 -8.02 -15.73 7.85
CA SER A 22 -7.66 -14.83 6.75
C SER A 22 -7.20 -13.46 7.28
N ILE A 23 -6.09 -12.96 6.74
CA ILE A 23 -5.71 -11.54 6.88
C ILE A 23 -6.67 -10.70 6.04
N SER A 24 -7.44 -9.84 6.70
CA SER A 24 -8.28 -8.85 6.02
C SER A 24 -7.43 -7.65 5.59
N TYR A 25 -7.62 -7.19 4.36
CA TYR A 25 -6.93 -6.04 3.78
C TYR A 25 -7.81 -5.41 2.70
N HIS A 26 -7.55 -4.15 2.36
CA HIS A 26 -8.46 -3.34 1.54
C HIS A 26 -7.84 -2.84 0.23
N THR A 27 -6.59 -3.20 -0.05
CA THR A 27 -5.86 -2.77 -1.25
C THR A 27 -6.20 -3.55 -2.53
N ASP A 28 -7.12 -4.53 -2.47
CA ASP A 28 -7.65 -5.25 -3.64
C ASP A 28 -9.09 -4.83 -4.00
N ASN A 29 -9.47 -3.56 -3.81
CA ASN A 29 -10.83 -3.10 -4.09
C ASN A 29 -11.18 -3.12 -5.60
N LYS A 30 -11.83 -4.21 -6.05
CA LYS A 30 -12.30 -4.36 -7.44
C LYS A 30 -13.31 -3.29 -7.85
N LYS A 31 -14.21 -2.87 -6.95
CA LYS A 31 -15.22 -1.84 -7.24
C LYS A 31 -14.57 -0.50 -7.52
N LEU A 32 -13.54 -0.13 -6.74
CA LEU A 32 -12.76 1.08 -6.96
C LEU A 32 -12.04 1.05 -8.31
N HIS A 33 -11.36 -0.05 -8.62
CA HIS A 33 -10.66 -0.18 -9.90
C HIS A 33 -11.62 -0.11 -11.09
N THR A 34 -12.73 -0.85 -11.07
CA THR A 34 -13.71 -0.83 -12.14
C THR A 34 -14.26 0.58 -12.35
N ALA A 35 -14.68 1.26 -11.27
CA ALA A 35 -15.17 2.63 -11.36
C ALA A 35 -14.10 3.60 -11.91
N LEU A 36 -12.84 3.42 -11.51
CA LEU A 36 -11.73 4.25 -12.01
C LEU A 36 -11.50 4.04 -13.51
N ARG A 37 -11.54 2.78 -13.97
CA ARG A 37 -11.34 2.45 -15.37
C ARG A 37 -12.48 2.94 -16.26
N GLU A 38 -13.72 2.87 -15.78
CA GLU A 38 -14.91 3.39 -16.49
C GLU A 38 -14.97 4.92 -16.53
N ALA A 39 -14.41 5.58 -15.51
CA ALA A 39 -14.44 7.04 -15.38
C ALA A 39 -13.43 7.78 -16.27
N LEU A 40 -12.36 7.11 -16.68
CA LEU A 40 -11.26 7.71 -17.45
C LEU A 40 -11.32 7.25 -18.91
N THR A 41 -10.93 8.14 -19.82
CA THR A 41 -10.62 7.74 -21.20
C THR A 41 -9.38 6.85 -21.24
N ASP A 42 -9.18 6.11 -22.35
CA ASP A 42 -7.99 5.26 -22.53
C ASP A 42 -6.69 6.06 -22.34
N ALA A 43 -6.62 7.27 -22.90
CA ALA A 43 -5.46 8.13 -22.79
C ALA A 43 -5.23 8.63 -21.34
N GLU A 44 -6.28 9.04 -20.64
CA GLU A 44 -6.17 9.49 -19.23
C GLU A 44 -5.75 8.34 -18.30
N PHE A 45 -6.26 7.13 -18.54
CA PHE A 45 -5.89 5.97 -17.74
C PHE A 45 -4.46 5.51 -18.02
N GLU A 46 -4.01 5.54 -19.27
CA GLU A 46 -2.63 5.22 -19.62
C GLU A 46 -1.66 6.25 -19.04
N GLU A 47 -2.02 7.54 -19.07
CA GLU A 47 -1.25 8.59 -18.38
C GLU A 47 -1.14 8.33 -16.87
N LEU A 48 -2.22 7.92 -16.22
CA LEU A 48 -2.20 7.55 -14.80
C LEU A 48 -1.29 6.34 -14.55
N LYS A 49 -1.32 5.35 -15.45
CA LYS A 49 -0.52 4.12 -15.38
C LYS A 49 0.97 4.36 -15.60
N GLU A 50 1.34 5.37 -16.39
CA GLU A 50 2.72 5.79 -16.61
C GLU A 50 3.19 6.88 -15.63
N SER A 51 2.32 7.35 -14.73
CA SER A 51 2.70 8.25 -13.63
C SER A 51 3.66 7.59 -12.63
N ARG A 52 4.26 8.41 -11.75
CA ARG A 52 5.10 7.94 -10.63
C ARG A 52 4.38 7.01 -9.64
N LEU A 53 3.05 7.05 -9.62
CA LEU A 53 2.21 6.19 -8.79
C LEU A 53 1.54 5.06 -9.59
N GLY A 54 1.82 5.00 -10.89
CA GLY A 54 1.26 4.02 -11.81
C GLY A 54 1.61 2.57 -11.47
N VAL A 55 2.64 2.34 -10.64
CA VAL A 55 2.98 1.02 -10.10
C VAL A 55 1.78 0.34 -9.43
N PHE A 56 0.89 1.09 -8.76
CA PHE A 56 -0.31 0.53 -8.14
C PHE A 56 -1.35 0.07 -9.18
N ILE A 57 -1.50 0.81 -10.27
CA ILE A 57 -2.38 0.45 -11.38
C ILE A 57 -1.83 -0.80 -12.08
N LYS A 58 -0.54 -0.79 -12.42
CA LYS A 58 0.18 -1.94 -13.01
C LYS A 58 0.06 -3.18 -12.11
N PHE A 59 0.26 -3.03 -10.81
CA PHE A 59 0.13 -4.09 -9.81
C PHE A 59 -1.29 -4.68 -9.74
N LYS A 60 -2.30 -3.82 -9.89
CA LYS A 60 -3.69 -4.26 -9.86
C LYS A 60 -4.09 -4.99 -11.15
N GLU A 61 -3.70 -4.46 -12.31
CA GLU A 61 -4.01 -5.06 -13.62
C GLU A 61 -3.35 -6.43 -13.80
N GLN A 62 -2.17 -6.65 -13.22
CA GLN A 62 -1.48 -7.93 -13.35
C GLN A 62 -2.14 -9.09 -12.57
N GLY A 63 -3.15 -8.81 -11.73
CA GLY A 63 -3.91 -9.85 -11.04
C GLY A 63 -3.12 -10.65 -10.00
N PHE A 64 -2.29 -9.96 -9.20
CA PHE A 64 -1.42 -10.57 -8.19
C PHE A 64 -2.16 -11.56 -7.27
N GLY A 65 -1.64 -12.78 -7.17
CA GLY A 65 -2.13 -13.84 -6.30
C GLY A 65 -1.71 -13.59 -4.86
N TRP A 66 -2.67 -13.23 -4.01
CA TRP A 66 -2.45 -13.03 -2.57
C TRP A 66 -2.35 -14.37 -1.83
N ALA A 67 -1.25 -14.55 -1.09
CA ALA A 67 -0.96 -15.69 -0.23
C ALA A 67 -0.99 -15.26 1.24
N SER A 68 -2.19 -15.23 1.83
CA SER A 68 -2.44 -14.76 3.19
C SER A 68 -1.66 -15.55 4.24
N ARG A 69 -1.57 -16.87 4.06
CA ARG A 69 -0.84 -17.78 4.95
C ARG A 69 0.65 -17.51 4.97
N LEU A 70 1.27 -17.25 3.81
CA LEU A 70 2.69 -16.92 3.73
C LEU A 70 2.99 -15.66 4.56
N VAL A 71 2.19 -14.61 4.38
CA VAL A 71 2.37 -13.39 5.15
C VAL A 71 2.11 -13.63 6.63
N HIS A 72 1.09 -14.41 6.99
CA HIS A 72 0.86 -14.79 8.39
C HIS A 72 2.08 -15.47 9.02
N TYR A 73 2.70 -16.43 8.33
CA TYR A 73 3.91 -17.10 8.81
C TYR A 73 5.09 -16.13 8.96
N LEU A 74 5.28 -15.18 8.04
CA LEU A 74 6.32 -14.15 8.21
C LEU A 74 6.08 -13.30 9.46
N LEU A 75 4.82 -12.97 9.75
CA LEU A 75 4.44 -12.20 10.93
C LEU A 75 4.60 -13.00 12.23
N SER A 76 4.38 -14.31 12.22
CA SER A 76 4.57 -15.18 13.38
C SER A 76 6.04 -15.52 13.65
N LEU A 77 6.91 -15.39 12.65
CA LEU A 77 8.36 -15.54 12.78
C LEU A 77 9.08 -14.23 13.16
N LYS A 78 8.33 -13.19 13.53
CA LYS A 78 8.87 -11.90 13.96
C LYS A 78 9.77 -12.01 15.18
N LEU A 79 10.82 -11.20 15.18
CA LEU A 79 11.66 -10.92 16.32
C LEU A 79 11.13 -9.75 17.14
N ASP A 80 11.29 -9.83 18.45
CA ASP A 80 10.99 -8.79 19.42
C ASP A 80 12.06 -7.68 19.33
N ILE A 81 11.74 -6.65 18.56
CA ILE A 81 12.61 -5.50 18.35
C ILE A 81 11.93 -4.20 18.77
N LYS A 82 12.71 -3.27 19.33
CA LYS A 82 12.21 -1.96 19.79
C LYS A 82 12.02 -0.94 18.66
N LYS A 83 12.40 -1.27 17.42
CA LYS A 83 12.36 -0.33 16.29
C LYS A 83 11.02 -0.39 15.58
N LYS A 84 10.20 0.64 15.76
CA LYS A 84 8.83 0.73 15.20
C LYS A 84 8.72 0.53 13.69
N TYR A 85 9.68 1.04 12.95
CA TYR A 85 9.69 1.07 11.49
C TYR A 85 10.68 0.08 10.87
N GLU A 86 10.94 -1.02 11.59
CA GLU A 86 11.60 -2.19 11.05
C GLU A 86 10.79 -3.41 11.46
N MET A 87 10.75 -4.42 10.61
CA MET A 87 10.25 -5.74 10.93
C MET A 87 11.36 -6.74 10.65
N TRP A 88 11.68 -7.56 11.65
CA TRP A 88 12.69 -8.61 11.50
C TRP A 88 11.98 -9.95 11.66
N CYS A 89 12.23 -10.90 10.78
CA CYS A 89 11.76 -12.27 10.91
C CYS A 89 12.91 -13.26 10.74
N LEU A 90 12.78 -14.45 11.31
CA LEU A 90 13.73 -15.52 11.06
C LEU A 90 13.38 -16.27 9.77
N VAL A 91 14.37 -16.38 8.89
CA VAL A 91 14.34 -17.23 7.70
C VAL A 91 15.41 -18.31 7.90
N GLY A 92 14.99 -19.51 8.32
CA GLY A 92 15.93 -20.52 8.78
C GLY A 92 16.73 -19.98 9.98
N PRO A 93 18.08 -20.03 9.96
CA PRO A 93 18.91 -19.49 11.04
C PRO A 93 19.20 -17.98 10.90
N GLU A 94 18.87 -17.35 9.77
CA GLU A 94 19.26 -15.97 9.48
C GLU A 94 18.09 -14.98 9.68
N PRO A 95 18.32 -13.82 10.31
CA PRO A 95 17.32 -12.77 10.37
C PRO A 95 17.20 -12.06 9.01
N ALA A 96 15.98 -12.00 8.48
CA ALA A 96 15.63 -11.11 7.38
C ALA A 96 15.02 -9.82 7.92
N ARG A 97 15.43 -8.68 7.35
CA ARG A 97 14.95 -7.36 7.74
C ARG A 97 14.09 -6.73 6.64
N PHE A 98 12.94 -6.21 7.04
CA PHE A 98 12.08 -5.36 6.25
C PHE A 98 12.07 -3.94 6.84
N SER A 99 12.52 -2.97 6.07
CA SER A 99 12.56 -1.55 6.44
C SER A 99 12.10 -0.68 5.28
N LEU A 100 12.19 0.64 5.45
CA LEU A 100 11.88 1.59 4.38
C LEU A 100 12.72 1.33 3.12
N LEU A 101 13.97 0.86 3.27
CA LEU A 101 14.84 0.55 2.14
C LEU A 101 14.31 -0.63 1.32
N GLU A 102 13.92 -1.73 1.96
CA GLU A 102 13.32 -2.87 1.25
C GLU A 102 11.97 -2.49 0.64
N PHE A 103 11.16 -1.68 1.33
CA PHE A 103 9.90 -1.16 0.80
C PHE A 103 10.13 -0.31 -0.46
N GLU A 104 11.08 0.62 -0.43
CA GLU A 104 11.46 1.46 -1.58
C GLU A 104 11.95 0.60 -2.74
N ASN A 105 12.88 -0.33 -2.49
CA ASN A 105 13.42 -1.21 -3.51
C ASN A 105 12.34 -2.08 -4.16
N ILE A 106 11.38 -2.60 -3.39
CA ILE A 106 10.32 -3.46 -3.91
C ILE A 106 9.27 -2.68 -4.69
N THR A 107 8.89 -1.49 -4.21
CA THR A 107 7.77 -0.72 -4.77
C THR A 107 8.18 0.32 -5.80
N GLY A 108 9.45 0.76 -5.79
CA GLY A 108 9.95 1.87 -6.62
C GLY A 108 9.32 3.23 -6.31
N LEU A 109 8.59 3.35 -5.19
CA LEU A 109 7.92 4.60 -4.80
C LEU A 109 8.92 5.58 -4.19
N ASN A 110 8.63 6.89 -4.33
CA ASN A 110 9.42 7.92 -3.67
C ASN A 110 9.36 7.75 -2.13
N CYS A 111 10.51 7.47 -1.52
CA CYS A 111 10.70 7.36 -0.07
C CYS A 111 11.59 8.47 0.50
N GLU A 112 11.82 9.57 -0.22
CA GLU A 112 12.61 10.70 0.24
C GLU A 112 12.14 11.23 1.61
N TYR A 113 13.08 11.78 2.37
CA TYR A 113 12.78 12.38 3.66
C TYR A 113 12.18 13.77 3.48
N ILE A 114 11.12 14.05 4.24
CA ILE A 114 10.56 15.38 4.45
C ILE A 114 10.20 15.53 5.93
N GLU A 115 10.27 16.75 6.46
CA GLU A 115 9.98 17.02 7.87
C GLU A 115 8.49 16.77 8.19
N ASP A 116 7.59 17.43 7.47
CA ASP A 116 6.14 17.40 7.72
C ASP A 116 5.39 16.37 6.86
N LEU A 117 5.78 15.10 6.98
CA LEU A 117 5.24 14.01 6.15
C LEU A 117 3.70 13.89 6.17
N GLU A 118 3.07 14.09 7.33
CA GLU A 118 1.62 13.86 7.52
C GLU A 118 0.79 15.15 7.53
N THR A 119 1.45 16.29 7.61
CA THR A 119 0.86 17.62 7.74
C THR A 119 1.40 18.58 6.68
N PRO A 120 1.35 18.21 5.39
CA PRO A 120 1.78 19.12 4.35
C PRO A 120 0.92 20.38 4.37
N GLU A 121 1.57 21.55 4.32
CA GLU A 121 0.86 22.82 4.18
C GLU A 121 0.09 22.84 2.85
N CYS A 122 -1.20 23.12 2.93
CA CYS A 122 -2.06 23.22 1.76
C CYS A 122 -3.05 24.36 1.97
N GLU A 123 -2.93 25.42 1.18
CA GLU A 123 -3.83 26.57 1.25
C GLU A 123 -5.25 26.16 0.82
N VAL A 124 -6.24 26.50 1.65
CA VAL A 124 -7.64 26.27 1.33
C VAL A 124 -8.10 27.29 0.30
N THR A 125 -8.28 26.84 -0.93
CA THR A 125 -8.76 27.68 -2.04
C THR A 125 -10.24 27.43 -2.35
N PRO A 126 -10.96 28.38 -2.98
CA PRO A 126 -12.31 28.16 -3.46
C PRO A 126 -12.44 26.96 -4.41
N LYS A 127 -11.40 26.70 -5.22
CA LYS A 127 -11.33 25.53 -6.12
C LYS A 127 -11.30 24.22 -5.33
N MET A 128 -10.55 24.17 -4.23
CA MET A 128 -10.53 23.01 -3.34
C MET A 128 -11.90 22.76 -2.70
N VAL A 129 -12.54 23.81 -2.18
CA VAL A 129 -13.89 23.72 -1.60
C VAL A 129 -14.89 23.21 -2.64
N SER A 130 -14.83 23.73 -3.87
CA SER A 130 -15.66 23.27 -4.97
C SER A 130 -15.42 21.79 -5.31
N PHE A 131 -14.16 21.36 -5.46
CA PHE A 131 -13.81 19.97 -5.76
C PHE A 131 -14.26 18.99 -4.66
N TRP A 132 -14.09 19.35 -3.38
CA TRP A 132 -14.63 18.57 -2.26
C TRP A 132 -16.16 18.50 -2.29
N GLY A 133 -16.83 19.62 -2.60
CA GLY A 133 -18.27 19.70 -2.79
C GLY A 133 -18.78 18.79 -3.91
N MET A 134 -18.04 18.68 -5.02
CA MET A 134 -18.37 17.75 -6.12
C MET A 134 -18.32 16.29 -5.69
N MET A 135 -17.50 15.95 -4.68
CA MET A 135 -17.48 14.62 -4.03
C MET A 135 -18.56 14.46 -2.94
N GLY A 136 -19.22 15.54 -2.52
CA GLY A 136 -20.18 15.53 -1.41
C GLY A 136 -19.48 15.36 -0.06
N VAL A 137 -18.26 15.89 0.07
CA VAL A 137 -17.41 15.73 1.25
C VAL A 137 -17.12 17.10 1.85
N HIS A 138 -17.23 17.22 3.18
CA HIS A 138 -16.84 18.44 3.88
C HIS A 138 -15.33 18.65 3.77
N LEU A 139 -14.87 19.89 3.59
CA LEU A 139 -13.45 20.21 3.38
C LEU A 139 -12.52 19.61 4.46
N GLU A 140 -12.95 19.66 5.72
CA GLU A 140 -12.20 19.12 6.88
C GLU A 140 -12.20 17.59 6.96
N ALA A 141 -12.97 16.90 6.13
CA ALA A 141 -12.98 15.46 6.04
C ALA A 141 -12.22 14.99 4.78
N GLY A 142 -11.46 13.91 4.91
CA GLY A 142 -10.98 13.19 3.74
C GLY A 142 -12.10 12.33 3.17
N PRO A 143 -12.19 12.19 1.83
CA PRO A 143 -13.18 11.31 1.23
C PRO A 143 -12.95 9.86 1.65
N THR A 144 -14.02 9.09 1.84
CA THR A 144 -13.96 7.63 1.96
C THR A 144 -13.78 6.98 0.58
N THR A 145 -13.37 5.71 0.53
CA THR A 145 -13.31 4.98 -0.73
C THR A 145 -14.68 4.89 -1.40
N ASP A 146 -15.75 4.71 -0.61
CA ASP A 146 -17.13 4.67 -1.14
C ASP A 146 -17.56 6.00 -1.76
N GLN A 147 -17.17 7.13 -1.15
CA GLN A 147 -17.43 8.46 -1.71
C GLN A 147 -16.64 8.70 -3.01
N ILE A 148 -15.39 8.23 -3.09
CA ILE A 148 -14.58 8.29 -4.32
C ILE A 148 -15.22 7.45 -5.42
N ILE A 149 -15.67 6.23 -5.12
CA ILE A 149 -16.39 5.38 -6.09
C ILE A 149 -17.66 6.08 -6.59
N ALA A 150 -18.43 6.70 -5.70
CA ALA A 150 -19.63 7.45 -6.07
C ALA A 150 -19.30 8.66 -6.96
N ALA A 151 -18.19 9.37 -6.67
CA ALA A 151 -17.71 10.48 -7.48
C ALA A 151 -17.24 10.02 -8.87
N LEU A 152 -16.51 8.90 -8.96
CA LEU A 152 -16.02 8.34 -10.24
C LEU A 152 -17.19 8.03 -11.19
N LYS A 153 -18.27 7.46 -10.67
CA LYS A 153 -19.48 7.15 -11.44
C LYS A 153 -20.23 8.36 -11.98
N ARG A 154 -19.97 9.57 -11.46
CA ARG A 154 -20.65 10.81 -11.86
C ARG A 154 -19.70 11.86 -12.44
N CYS A 155 -18.42 11.54 -12.67
CA CYS A 155 -17.42 12.52 -13.09
C CYS A 155 -17.32 12.73 -14.62
N GLY A 156 -18.30 12.23 -15.39
CA GLY A 156 -18.27 12.28 -16.85
C GLY A 156 -18.24 13.70 -17.41
N ASP A 157 -18.89 14.65 -16.74
CA ASP A 157 -18.93 16.07 -17.10
C ASP A 157 -17.85 16.92 -16.40
N TRP A 158 -16.99 16.30 -15.57
CA TRP A 158 -15.94 17.02 -14.87
C TRP A 158 -14.83 17.43 -15.83
N SER A 159 -14.01 18.39 -15.42
CA SER A 159 -12.81 18.74 -16.18
C SER A 159 -11.83 17.56 -16.21
N ARG A 160 -11.02 17.45 -17.26
CA ARG A 160 -9.93 16.44 -17.33
C ARG A 160 -9.01 16.52 -16.10
N GLU A 161 -8.71 17.74 -15.65
CA GLU A 161 -7.87 17.97 -14.47
C GLU A 161 -8.52 17.41 -13.20
N ASP A 162 -9.82 17.63 -12.99
CA ASP A 162 -10.54 17.11 -11.82
C ASP A 162 -10.73 15.60 -11.86
N ARG A 163 -10.92 15.00 -13.05
CA ARG A 163 -10.86 13.54 -13.21
C ARG A 163 -9.49 12.98 -12.85
N LYS A 164 -8.41 13.65 -13.26
CA LYS A 164 -7.04 13.28 -12.88
C LYS A 164 -6.83 13.40 -11.37
N ARG A 165 -7.36 14.44 -10.72
CA ARG A 165 -7.37 14.52 -9.25
C ARG A 165 -8.09 13.34 -8.60
N LEU A 166 -9.28 13.03 -9.08
CA LEU A 166 -10.07 11.92 -8.55
C LEU A 166 -9.38 10.56 -8.76
N ALA A 167 -8.65 10.41 -9.86
CA ALA A 167 -7.82 9.23 -10.14
C ALA A 167 -6.68 9.07 -9.12
N TYR A 168 -5.94 10.12 -8.81
CA TYR A 168 -4.91 10.08 -7.76
C TYR A 168 -5.50 9.85 -6.36
N LEU A 169 -6.66 10.44 -6.04
CA LEU A 169 -7.36 10.13 -4.79
C LEU A 169 -7.74 8.65 -4.71
N SER A 170 -8.08 8.03 -5.84
CA SER A 170 -8.35 6.59 -5.92
C SER A 170 -7.11 5.75 -5.59
N ILE A 171 -5.93 6.14 -6.08
CA ILE A 171 -4.66 5.50 -5.69
C ILE A 171 -4.38 5.71 -4.19
N PHE A 172 -4.57 6.94 -3.70
CA PHE A 172 -4.32 7.29 -2.30
C PHE A 172 -5.18 6.48 -1.33
N THR A 173 -6.50 6.46 -1.54
CA THR A 173 -7.41 5.67 -0.69
C THR A 173 -7.20 4.17 -0.87
N GLY A 174 -6.98 3.73 -2.12
CA GLY A 174 -7.00 2.33 -2.50
C GLY A 174 -5.73 1.59 -2.14
N PHE A 175 -4.57 2.23 -2.16
CA PHE A 175 -3.29 1.55 -1.97
C PHE A 175 -2.42 2.16 -0.88
N ILE A 176 -2.30 3.49 -0.84
CA ILE A 176 -1.41 4.18 0.11
C ILE A 176 -1.99 4.10 1.52
N GLU A 177 -3.25 4.50 1.70
CA GLU A 177 -3.97 4.33 2.95
C GLU A 177 -4.41 2.87 3.13
N GLY A 178 -5.00 2.26 2.10
CA GLY A 178 -5.39 0.85 2.13
C GLY A 178 -6.27 0.46 3.32
N ARG A 179 -7.07 1.41 3.83
CA ARG A 179 -7.94 1.23 5.00
C ARG A 179 -9.31 0.70 4.56
N LYS A 180 -10.12 0.30 5.54
CA LYS A 180 -11.54 -0.04 5.32
C LYS A 180 -12.26 1.04 4.51
N PHE A 181 -13.08 0.61 3.54
CA PHE A 181 -13.68 1.51 2.53
C PHE A 181 -14.55 2.64 3.10
N SER A 182 -15.14 2.42 4.29
CA SER A 182 -15.94 3.40 5.02
C SER A 182 -15.13 4.39 5.84
N THR A 183 -13.83 4.14 6.04
CA THR A 183 -12.95 4.99 6.83
C THR A 183 -12.55 6.20 6.00
N ALA A 184 -12.74 7.40 6.56
CA ALA A 184 -12.29 8.64 5.93
C ALA A 184 -10.76 8.63 5.80
N THR A 185 -10.27 9.05 4.63
CA THR A 185 -8.83 9.27 4.44
C THR A 185 -8.33 10.47 5.24
N ARG A 186 -7.01 10.61 5.43
CA ARG A 186 -6.43 11.80 6.06
C ARG A 186 -6.64 13.01 5.14
N ALA A 187 -7.45 13.98 5.59
CA ALA A 187 -7.80 15.17 4.81
C ALA A 187 -6.56 15.96 4.38
N THR A 188 -5.59 16.15 5.29
CA THR A 188 -4.35 16.90 5.04
C THR A 188 -3.56 16.36 3.84
N LEU A 189 -3.39 15.03 3.76
CA LEU A 189 -2.71 14.37 2.65
C LEU A 189 -3.58 14.32 1.39
N ALA A 190 -4.89 14.07 1.51
CA ALA A 190 -5.79 14.05 0.37
C ALA A 190 -5.81 15.40 -0.38
N ARG A 191 -5.73 16.52 0.34
CA ARG A 191 -5.71 17.89 -0.21
C ARG A 191 -4.52 18.17 -1.14
N LEU A 192 -3.42 17.44 -1.02
CA LEU A 192 -2.28 17.56 -1.95
C LEU A 192 -2.71 17.39 -3.41
N VAL A 193 -3.79 16.66 -3.68
CA VAL A 193 -4.25 16.42 -5.05
C VAL A 193 -4.66 17.70 -5.79
N MET A 194 -4.87 18.80 -5.06
CA MET A 194 -5.11 20.10 -5.69
C MET A 194 -3.90 20.60 -6.49
N ASP A 195 -2.70 20.19 -6.08
CA ASP A 195 -1.41 20.41 -6.74
C ASP A 195 -0.88 19.06 -7.26
N LEU A 196 -1.20 18.73 -8.52
CA LEU A 196 -0.87 17.44 -9.12
C LEU A 196 0.64 17.20 -9.22
N GLU A 197 1.43 18.25 -9.48
CA GLU A 197 2.89 18.12 -9.57
C GLU A 197 3.47 17.78 -8.19
N ARG A 198 3.09 18.53 -7.15
CA ARG A 198 3.51 18.22 -5.79
C ARG A 198 3.00 16.85 -5.35
N PHE A 199 1.78 16.48 -5.72
CA PHE A 199 1.23 15.16 -5.42
C PHE A 199 2.09 14.05 -6.02
N GLU A 200 2.45 14.10 -7.31
CA GLU A 200 3.27 13.04 -7.93
C GLU A 200 4.68 12.96 -7.35
N ASN A 201 5.24 14.08 -6.91
CA ASN A 201 6.57 14.15 -6.32
C ASN A 201 6.60 13.83 -4.82
N TYR A 202 5.45 13.80 -4.13
CA TYR A 202 5.40 13.56 -2.69
C TYR A 202 5.96 12.17 -2.32
N PRO A 203 6.59 12.01 -1.14
CA PRO A 203 7.18 10.73 -0.72
C PRO A 203 6.10 9.72 -0.26
N TRP A 204 5.22 9.36 -1.18
CA TRP A 204 4.13 8.42 -0.95
C TRP A 204 4.60 7.03 -0.54
N GLY A 205 5.81 6.63 -0.93
CA GLY A 205 6.42 5.39 -0.45
C GLY A 205 6.64 5.42 1.05
N ARG A 206 7.12 6.55 1.60
CA ARG A 206 7.27 6.74 3.04
C ARG A 206 5.92 6.78 3.76
N VAL A 207 4.91 7.42 3.17
CA VAL A 207 3.54 7.43 3.72
C VAL A 207 2.95 6.02 3.77
N ALA A 208 3.00 5.29 2.65
CA ALA A 208 2.46 3.93 2.54
C ALA A 208 3.19 2.95 3.48
N PHE A 209 4.51 3.04 3.56
CA PHE A 209 5.32 2.27 4.50
C PHE A 209 4.92 2.56 5.95
N LYS A 210 4.78 3.84 6.32
CA LYS A 210 4.35 4.23 7.67
C LYS A 210 2.97 3.66 8.01
N VAL A 211 2.00 3.76 7.10
CA VAL A 211 0.65 3.19 7.29
C VAL A 211 0.72 1.68 7.54
N LEU A 212 1.48 0.95 6.71
CA LEU A 212 1.66 -0.49 6.87
C LEU A 212 2.31 -0.83 8.22
N MET A 213 3.42 -0.17 8.55
CA MET A 213 4.17 -0.43 9.79
C MET A 213 3.37 -0.06 11.04
N ASP A 214 2.63 1.05 11.02
CA ASP A 214 1.71 1.42 12.10
C ASP A 214 0.62 0.37 12.29
N SER A 215 0.11 -0.20 11.19
CA SER A 215 -0.87 -1.28 11.27
C SER A 215 -0.25 -2.57 11.81
N LEU A 216 1.00 -2.89 11.49
CA LEU A 216 1.67 -4.12 11.93
C LEU A 216 2.29 -4.05 13.34
N TRP A 217 2.51 -2.83 13.85
CA TRP A 217 3.16 -2.61 15.13
C TRP A 217 2.31 -3.15 16.28
N ASN A 218 2.86 -4.08 17.06
CA ASN A 218 2.16 -4.78 18.15
C ASN A 218 0.82 -5.42 17.73
N LYS A 219 0.67 -5.77 16.45
CA LYS A 219 -0.54 -6.44 15.95
C LYS A 219 -0.69 -7.80 16.61
N ASP A 220 -1.82 -8.01 17.26
CA ASP A 220 -2.25 -9.35 17.63
C ASP A 220 -2.63 -10.11 16.35
N ILE A 221 -1.90 -11.18 16.08
CA ILE A 221 -2.12 -12.05 14.93
C ILE A 221 -2.85 -13.34 15.30
N THR A 222 -3.33 -13.47 16.55
CA THR A 222 -4.25 -14.54 16.93
C THR A 222 -5.63 -14.28 16.33
N GLY A 223 -6.27 -15.29 15.75
CA GLY A 223 -7.59 -15.11 15.12
C GLY A 223 -7.54 -14.39 13.75
N CYS A 224 -8.68 -13.82 13.36
CA CYS A 224 -8.79 -12.95 12.19
C CYS A 224 -8.36 -11.52 12.54
N TYR A 225 -7.48 -10.94 11.73
CA TYR A 225 -7.04 -9.56 11.92
C TYR A 225 -7.03 -8.79 10.60
N THR A 226 -7.07 -7.46 10.72
CA THR A 226 -6.98 -6.53 9.60
C THR A 226 -5.65 -5.81 9.62
N VAL A 227 -5.07 -5.67 8.43
CA VAL A 227 -3.88 -4.85 8.17
C VAL A 227 -4.26 -3.77 7.17
N ASP A 228 -3.92 -2.54 7.52
CA ASP A 228 -4.07 -1.37 6.66
C ASP A 228 -2.81 -1.15 5.83
N GLY A 229 -2.94 -0.43 4.72
CA GLY A 229 -1.86 -0.15 3.79
C GLY A 229 -1.53 -1.33 2.87
N PHE A 230 -0.46 -1.16 2.10
CA PHE A 230 -0.11 -2.05 1.00
C PHE A 230 0.62 -3.32 1.44
N ILE A 231 -0.08 -4.22 2.12
CA ILE A 231 0.48 -5.45 2.73
C ILE A 231 1.09 -6.43 1.71
N GLN A 232 0.67 -6.39 0.44
CA GLN A 232 1.19 -7.28 -0.60
C GLN A 232 2.72 -7.15 -0.79
N VAL A 233 3.29 -6.00 -0.41
CA VAL A 233 4.74 -5.80 -0.37
C VAL A 233 5.46 -6.84 0.49
N LEU A 234 4.84 -7.35 1.57
CA LEU A 234 5.45 -8.37 2.45
C LEU A 234 5.57 -9.72 1.76
N GLN A 235 4.62 -10.07 0.90
CA GLN A 235 4.68 -11.30 0.13
C GLN A 235 5.81 -11.25 -0.90
N VAL A 236 5.96 -10.11 -1.60
CA VAL A 236 7.08 -9.91 -2.52
C VAL A 236 8.42 -9.78 -1.79
N TRP A 237 8.43 -9.19 -0.60
CA TRP A 237 9.60 -9.20 0.27
C TRP A 237 10.02 -10.62 0.62
N ALA A 238 9.09 -11.52 0.92
CA ALA A 238 9.41 -12.93 1.14
C ALA A 238 10.08 -13.58 -0.08
N TYR A 239 9.58 -13.30 -1.28
CA TYR A 239 10.13 -13.84 -2.52
C TYR A 239 11.53 -13.32 -2.83
N THR A 240 11.81 -12.07 -2.48
CA THR A 240 13.12 -11.42 -2.72
C THR A 240 14.13 -11.72 -1.62
N ALA A 241 13.70 -11.81 -0.36
CA ALA A 241 14.54 -12.16 0.78
C ALA A 241 14.85 -13.67 0.83
N ILE A 242 14.00 -14.52 0.24
CA ILE A 242 14.15 -15.97 0.23
C ILE A 242 14.05 -16.48 -1.22
N PRO A 243 15.14 -16.42 -2.02
CA PRO A 243 15.08 -16.72 -3.45
C PRO A 243 14.52 -18.11 -3.78
N GLY A 244 14.81 -19.12 -2.96
CA GLY A 244 14.24 -20.47 -3.13
C GLY A 244 12.72 -20.52 -2.95
N LEU A 245 12.16 -19.69 -2.06
CA LEU A 245 10.72 -19.53 -1.91
C LEU A 245 10.13 -18.77 -3.10
N GLY A 246 10.78 -17.67 -3.52
CA GLY A 246 10.36 -16.89 -4.69
C GLY A 246 10.32 -17.71 -5.97
N ALA A 247 11.32 -18.57 -6.20
CA ALA A 247 11.37 -19.45 -7.36
C ALA A 247 10.32 -20.58 -7.32
N SER A 248 9.97 -21.06 -6.13
CA SER A 248 9.05 -22.20 -5.98
C SER A 248 7.57 -21.81 -5.97
N ILE A 249 7.20 -20.72 -5.28
CA ILE A 249 5.79 -20.33 -5.09
C ILE A 249 5.49 -18.87 -5.47
N GLY A 250 6.50 -18.11 -5.89
CA GLY A 250 6.33 -16.70 -6.27
C GLY A 250 5.87 -16.49 -7.71
N SER A 251 6.00 -17.52 -8.57
CA SER A 251 5.71 -17.44 -10.01
C SER A 251 6.40 -16.22 -10.64
N PRO A 252 7.74 -16.18 -10.68
CA PRO A 252 8.48 -15.06 -11.25
C PRO A 252 8.17 -14.91 -12.74
N ARG A 253 7.97 -13.69 -13.20
CA ARG A 253 7.74 -13.37 -14.61
C ARG A 253 9.03 -13.47 -15.41
N GLU A 254 8.97 -14.01 -16.63
CA GLU A 254 10.15 -14.22 -17.49
C GLU A 254 10.99 -12.96 -17.69
N ASN A 255 10.34 -11.81 -17.89
CA ASN A 255 11.03 -10.53 -18.12
C ASN A 255 11.44 -9.79 -16.84
N SER A 256 11.08 -10.31 -15.65
CA SER A 256 11.38 -9.72 -14.34
C SER A 256 11.21 -8.19 -14.31
N PRO A 257 10.00 -7.68 -14.61
CA PRO A 257 9.76 -6.24 -14.70
C PRO A 257 10.10 -5.53 -13.40
N SER A 258 10.66 -4.33 -13.52
CA SER A 258 10.93 -3.43 -12.39
C SER A 258 9.71 -2.53 -12.13
N PRO A 259 9.40 -2.22 -10.85
CA PRO A 259 10.07 -2.69 -9.63
C PRO A 259 9.60 -4.09 -9.21
N PRO A 260 10.30 -4.78 -8.28
CA PRO A 260 10.03 -6.17 -7.87
C PRO A 260 8.58 -6.51 -7.53
N ILE A 261 7.78 -5.55 -7.07
CA ILE A 261 6.34 -5.71 -6.84
C ILE A 261 5.56 -6.17 -8.11
N LEU A 262 6.11 -5.91 -9.30
CA LEU A 262 5.56 -6.33 -10.60
C LEU A 262 6.21 -7.63 -11.12
N ALA A 263 7.31 -8.09 -10.50
CA ALA A 263 8.12 -9.20 -11.01
C ALA A 263 7.54 -10.59 -10.72
N TYR A 264 6.51 -10.67 -9.87
CA TYR A 264 5.92 -11.92 -9.40
C TYR A 264 4.42 -11.93 -9.66
N GLU A 265 3.89 -13.06 -10.14
CA GLU A 265 2.44 -13.25 -10.19
C GLU A 265 1.84 -13.55 -8.82
N GLY A 266 2.66 -14.05 -7.90
CA GLY A 266 2.23 -14.52 -6.59
C GLY A 266 1.55 -15.88 -6.64
N SER A 267 1.20 -16.41 -5.47
CA SER A 267 0.44 -17.66 -5.33
C SER A 267 -0.87 -17.38 -4.58
N ARG A 268 -1.96 -18.02 -5.00
CA ARG A 268 -3.23 -17.92 -4.27
C ARG A 268 -3.21 -18.91 -3.11
N GLY A 269 -3.32 -18.43 -1.87
CA GLY A 269 -3.23 -19.28 -0.68
C GLY A 269 -3.62 -18.65 0.65
#